data_AF-A0A925D5E0-F1
#
_entry.id   AF-A0A925D5E0-F1
#
_cell.length_a   1.000
_cell.length_b   1.000
_cell.length_c   1.000
_cell.angle_alpha   90.00
_cell.angle_beta   90.00
_cell.angle_gamma   90.00
#
_symmetry.space_group_name_H-M   'P 1'
#
loop_
_entity.id
_entity.type
_entity.pdbx_description
1 polymer ?
#
loop_
_entity_poly.entity_id
_entity_poly.type
_entity_poly.pdbx_seq_one_letter_code
_entity_poly.pdbx_strand_id
1 'polypeptide(L)'
;IAGLGVIIIPICRAPLYFAPLGAMLGIIPFLFVYFKRKSRLAKFAKQFPEALELISRALRAGHSLASGFNLVADEMGKPIATEFRRCFEAQNLGQTLEVAIEEMTERVPNLDLRFFATAVVLQRQTGGDLAEILDKIGYIVRERFKIFGQIQALTGEGRLSGVVLLALPPVLAVVMLYLNPKYMMLLVTEPMGQQMLAGAIVMQVVGALVIRKIINIKV
;
A
#
# COMPACT_ATOMS: atom_id res chain seq x y z
N ILE A 1 -19.54 3.58 33.09
CA ILE A 1 -19.61 2.09 33.18
C ILE A 1 -21.05 1.56 33.05
N ALA A 2 -22.11 2.37 33.25
CA ALA A 2 -23.51 1.94 33.09
C ALA A 2 -24.01 1.75 31.63
N GLY A 3 -23.32 2.31 30.62
CA GLY A 3 -23.75 2.22 29.20
C GLY A 3 -23.44 0.90 28.51
N LEU A 4 -22.51 0.10 29.04
CA LEU A 4 -22.13 -1.20 28.45
C LEU A 4 -23.13 -2.32 28.80
N GLY A 5 -23.88 -2.20 29.89
CA GLY A 5 -24.83 -3.22 30.32
C GLY A 5 -26.12 -3.28 29.48
N VAL A 6 -26.53 -2.15 28.90
CA VAL A 6 -27.82 -2.05 28.17
C VAL A 6 -27.75 -2.66 26.77
N ILE A 7 -26.54 -2.77 26.19
CA ILE A 7 -26.35 -3.36 24.85
C ILE A 7 -26.29 -4.89 24.92
N ILE A 8 -25.92 -5.46 26.06
CA ILE A 8 -25.70 -6.92 26.20
C ILE A 8 -27.02 -7.68 26.45
N ILE A 9 -28.00 -7.06 27.12
CA ILE A 9 -29.24 -7.72 27.54
C ILE A 9 -30.17 -8.14 26.38
N PRO A 10 -30.33 -7.39 25.26
CA PRO A 10 -31.17 -7.86 24.16
C PRO A 10 -30.49 -8.91 23.26
N ILE A 11 -29.16 -9.08 23.33
CA ILE A 11 -28.42 -10.06 22.52
C ILE A 11 -28.69 -11.51 23.00
N CYS A 12 -28.95 -11.71 24.29
CA CYS A 12 -29.21 -13.05 24.84
C CYS A 12 -30.59 -13.64 24.53
N ARG A 13 -31.54 -12.87 23.97
CA ARG A 13 -32.87 -13.36 23.56
C ARG A 13 -33.17 -13.25 22.06
N ALA A 14 -32.19 -12.87 21.25
CA ALA A 14 -32.32 -12.95 19.79
C ALA A 14 -32.08 -14.41 19.35
N PRO A 15 -32.86 -14.96 18.40
CA PRO A 15 -32.63 -16.31 17.91
C PRO A 15 -31.22 -16.40 17.32
N LEU A 16 -30.51 -17.50 17.62
CA LEU A 16 -29.11 -17.79 17.27
C LEU A 16 -28.76 -17.51 15.79
N TYR A 17 -29.78 -17.45 14.93
CA TYR A 17 -29.73 -17.07 13.53
C TYR A 17 -29.24 -15.63 13.24
N PHE A 18 -29.44 -14.66 14.14
CA PHE A 18 -28.99 -13.26 13.93
C PHE A 18 -27.58 -12.97 14.46
N ALA A 19 -26.98 -13.89 15.21
CA ALA A 19 -25.61 -13.77 15.72
C ALA A 19 -24.55 -13.55 14.62
N PRO A 20 -24.55 -14.26 13.47
CA PRO A 20 -23.59 -14.00 12.38
C PRO A 20 -23.81 -12.63 11.72
N LEU A 21 -25.05 -12.15 11.64
CA LEU A 21 -25.37 -10.83 11.07
C LEU A 21 -24.87 -9.70 11.96
N GLY A 22 -25.03 -9.83 13.28
CA GLY A 22 -24.46 -8.90 14.27
C GLY A 22 -22.93 -8.89 14.27
N ALA A 23 -22.29 -10.06 14.12
CA ALA A 23 -20.84 -10.15 13.98
C ALA A 23 -20.33 -9.49 12.69
N MET A 24 -21.01 -9.69 11.54
CA MET A 24 -20.67 -9.00 10.29
C MET A 24 -20.79 -7.49 10.43
N LEU A 25 -21.89 -6.98 11.00
CA LEU A 25 -22.09 -5.54 11.24
C LEU A 25 -21.03 -4.97 12.18
N GLY A 26 -20.58 -5.74 13.18
CA GLY A 26 -19.51 -5.35 14.08
C GLY A 26 -18.13 -5.27 13.42
N ILE A 27 -17.84 -6.12 12.42
CA ILE A 27 -16.53 -6.17 11.74
C ILE A 27 -16.35 -5.03 10.73
N ILE A 28 -17.43 -4.57 10.09
CA ILE A 28 -17.42 -3.48 9.09
C ILE A 28 -16.70 -2.20 9.57
N PRO A 29 -17.00 -1.61 10.76
CA PRO A 29 -16.31 -0.41 11.22
C PRO A 29 -14.81 -0.65 11.49
N PHE A 30 -14.42 -1.83 12.00
CA PHE A 30 -13.00 -2.17 12.17
C PHE A 30 -12.28 -2.26 10.83
N LEU A 31 -12.90 -2.92 9.84
CA LEU A 31 -12.37 -3.01 8.48
C LEU A 31 -12.20 -1.62 7.87
N PHE A 32 -13.22 -0.76 8.00
CA PHE A 32 -13.20 0.61 7.48
C PHE A 32 -12.07 1.44 8.10
N VAL A 33 -11.91 1.39 9.43
CA VAL A 33 -10.83 2.08 10.13
C VAL A 33 -9.47 1.54 9.71
N TYR A 34 -9.33 0.21 9.56
CA TYR A 34 -8.11 -0.42 9.09
C TYR A 34 -7.72 0.06 7.68
N PHE A 35 -8.67 0.07 6.73
CA PHE A 35 -8.43 0.56 5.37
C PHE A 35 -8.12 2.05 5.34
N LYS A 36 -8.83 2.87 6.12
CA LYS A 36 -8.56 4.31 6.25
C LYS A 36 -7.18 4.57 6.84
N ARG A 37 -6.77 3.84 7.88
CA ARG A 37 -5.42 3.92 8.46
C ARG A 37 -4.36 3.55 7.43
N LYS A 38 -4.52 2.41 6.74
CA LYS A 38 -3.60 1.96 5.69
C LYS A 38 -3.47 3.00 4.57
N SER A 39 -4.60 3.54 4.10
CA SER A 39 -4.63 4.59 3.08
C SER A 39 -3.94 5.87 3.56
N ARG A 40 -4.19 6.31 4.80
CA ARG A 40 -3.54 7.47 5.40
C ARG A 40 -2.02 7.31 5.47
N LEU A 41 -1.53 6.17 5.97
CA LEU A 41 -0.09 5.90 6.08
C LEU A 41 0.57 5.80 4.69
N ALA A 42 -0.10 5.20 3.71
CA ALA A 42 0.39 5.16 2.34
C ALA A 42 0.46 6.56 1.70
N LYS A 43 -0.52 7.42 1.95
CA LYS A 43 -0.49 8.83 1.50
C LYS A 43 0.65 9.61 2.16
N PHE A 44 0.82 9.45 3.48
CA PHE A 44 1.94 10.07 4.20
C PHE A 44 3.29 9.67 3.57
N ALA A 45 3.51 8.37 3.36
CA ALA A 45 4.76 7.86 2.80
C ALA A 45 5.06 8.44 1.41
N LYS A 46 4.04 8.63 0.58
CA LYS A 46 4.19 9.24 -0.76
C LYS A 46 4.53 10.73 -0.72
N GLN A 47 4.01 11.46 0.28
CA GLN A 47 4.27 12.90 0.47
C GLN A 47 5.63 13.16 1.14
N PHE A 48 6.18 12.17 1.85
CA PHE A 48 7.37 12.34 2.67
C PHE A 48 8.61 12.87 1.90
N PRO A 49 8.95 12.39 0.69
CA PRO A 49 10.08 12.93 -0.07
C PRO A 49 9.96 14.43 -0.36
N GLU A 50 8.76 14.90 -0.68
CA GLU A 50 8.48 16.31 -0.98
C GLU A 50 8.61 17.18 0.27
N ALA A 51 8.19 16.67 1.44
CA ALA A 51 8.42 17.35 2.71
C ALA A 51 9.92 17.51 3.03
N LEU A 52 10.73 16.46 2.81
CA LEU A 52 12.17 16.52 3.05
C LEU A 52 12.86 17.54 2.12
N GLU A 53 12.45 17.60 0.86
CA GLU A 53 12.94 18.58 -0.12
C GLU A 53 12.61 20.01 0.30
N LEU A 54 11.39 20.24 0.78
CA LEU A 54 10.93 21.54 1.26
C LEU A 54 11.69 21.99 2.52
N ILE A 55 11.92 21.09 3.47
CA ILE A 55 12.74 21.36 4.66
C ILE A 55 14.19 21.66 4.27
N SER A 56 14.77 20.85 3.38
CA SER A 56 16.15 21.04 2.90
C SER A 56 16.36 22.39 2.20
N ARG A 57 15.39 22.83 1.38
CA ARG A 57 15.39 24.16 0.76
C ARG A 57 15.33 25.27 1.80
N ALA A 58 14.48 25.13 2.83
CA ALA A 58 14.38 26.10 3.91
C ALA A 58 15.70 26.21 4.70
N LEU A 59 16.32 25.08 5.03
CA LEU A 59 17.61 25.05 5.73
C LEU A 59 18.73 25.73 4.90
N ARG A 60 18.79 25.47 3.59
CA ARG A 60 19.76 26.14 2.69
C ARG A 60 19.53 27.64 2.56
N ALA A 61 18.29 28.10 2.71
CA ALA A 61 17.96 29.52 2.79
C ALA A 61 18.33 30.14 4.16
N GLY A 62 18.89 29.36 5.09
CA GLY A 62 19.29 29.80 6.42
C GLY A 62 18.18 29.76 7.46
N HIS A 63 17.01 29.22 7.13
CA HIS A 63 15.95 29.03 8.12
C HIS A 63 16.28 27.90 9.10
N SER A 64 15.70 27.97 10.30
CA SER A 64 15.81 26.88 11.28
C SER A 64 15.02 25.64 10.84
N LEU A 65 15.41 24.47 11.33
CA LEU A 65 14.66 23.22 11.09
C LEU A 65 13.20 23.32 11.56
N ALA A 66 12.96 24.01 12.68
CA ALA A 66 11.63 24.31 13.20
C ALA A 66 10.77 25.07 12.18
N SER A 67 11.37 26.08 11.53
CA SER A 67 10.70 26.86 10.47
C SER A 67 10.39 25.97 9.26
N GLY A 68 11.30 25.06 8.91
CA GLY A 68 11.07 24.06 7.87
C GLY A 68 9.88 23.14 8.19
N PHE A 69 9.68 22.75 9.45
CA PHE A 69 8.51 21.97 9.85
C PHE A 69 7.21 22.78 9.74
N ASN A 70 7.23 24.06 10.09
CA ASN A 70 6.08 24.93 9.88
C ASN A 70 5.77 25.11 8.38
N LEU A 71 6.79 25.24 7.54
CA LEU A 71 6.60 25.34 6.09
C LEU A 71 5.92 24.10 5.51
N VAL A 72 6.34 22.89 5.94
CA VAL A 72 5.64 21.64 5.57
C VAL A 72 4.20 21.63 6.06
N ALA A 73 3.95 22.15 7.27
CA ALA A 73 2.63 22.21 7.85
C ALA A 73 1.68 23.17 7.11
N ASP A 74 2.20 24.24 6.53
CA ASP A 74 1.44 25.25 5.78
C ASP A 74 1.28 24.91 4.30
N GLU A 75 2.33 24.43 3.64
CA GLU A 75 2.33 24.25 2.18
C GLU A 75 1.83 22.88 1.72
N MET A 76 1.88 21.84 2.57
CA MET A 76 1.51 20.48 2.17
C MET A 76 0.07 20.09 2.53
N GLY A 77 -0.47 19.11 1.80
CA GLY A 77 -1.79 18.53 2.09
C GLY A 77 -1.77 17.52 3.24
N LYS A 78 -2.93 17.26 3.86
CA LYS A 78 -3.10 16.16 4.83
C LYS A 78 -2.78 14.78 4.19
N PRO A 79 -2.20 13.82 4.92
CA PRO A 79 -1.96 13.82 6.36
C PRO A 79 -0.60 14.38 6.83
N ILE A 80 0.37 14.60 5.94
CA ILE A 80 1.73 14.99 6.35
C ILE A 80 1.76 16.32 7.11
N ALA A 81 1.04 17.32 6.61
CA ALA A 81 0.94 18.63 7.23
C ALA A 81 0.42 18.58 8.67
N THR A 82 -0.48 17.65 8.99
CA THR A 82 -1.01 17.50 10.35
C THR A 82 0.04 17.00 11.35
N GLU A 83 0.90 16.07 10.93
CA GLU A 83 1.91 15.48 11.81
C GLU A 83 3.10 16.43 12.00
N PHE A 84 3.51 17.13 10.94
CA PHE A 84 4.54 18.18 11.03
C PHE A 84 4.04 19.41 11.81
N ARG A 85 2.77 19.81 11.67
CA ARG A 85 2.14 20.85 12.49
C ARG A 85 2.22 20.51 13.98
N ARG A 86 1.83 19.28 14.34
CA ARG A 86 1.90 18.82 15.74
C ARG A 86 3.32 18.85 16.28
N CYS A 87 4.30 18.44 15.48
CA CYS A 87 5.71 18.48 15.87
C CYS A 87 6.19 19.93 16.11
N PHE A 88 5.84 20.85 15.20
CA PHE A 88 6.15 22.27 15.35
C PHE A 88 5.47 22.92 16.56
N GLU A 89 4.19 22.64 16.78
CA GLU A 89 3.44 23.12 17.96
C GLU A 89 4.05 22.60 19.27
N ALA A 90 4.41 21.31 19.32
CA ALA A 90 5.03 20.73 20.50
C ALA A 90 6.40 21.37 20.82
N GLN A 91 7.18 21.69 19.78
CA GLN A 91 8.42 22.44 19.95
C GLN A 91 8.17 23.87 20.48
N ASN A 92 7.14 24.56 19.99
CA ASN A 92 6.77 25.90 20.49
C ASN A 92 6.28 25.88 21.95
N LEU A 93 5.77 24.73 22.41
CA LEU A 93 5.41 24.50 23.81
C LEU A 93 6.62 24.13 24.69
N GLY A 94 7.84 24.14 24.14
CA GLY A 94 9.08 23.88 24.87
C GLY A 94 9.54 22.42 24.87
N GLN A 95 8.88 21.53 24.12
CA GLN A 95 9.38 20.17 23.94
C GLN A 95 10.67 20.18 23.11
N THR A 96 11.62 19.31 23.45
CA THR A 96 12.81 19.14 22.62
C THR A 96 12.42 18.54 21.26
N LEU A 97 13.12 18.98 20.22
CA LEU A 97 12.86 18.55 18.85
C LEU A 97 13.01 17.02 18.70
N GLU A 98 13.98 16.44 19.40
CA GLU A 98 14.27 15.01 19.43
C GLU A 98 13.03 14.22 19.85
N VAL A 99 12.41 14.63 20.97
CA VAL A 99 11.22 13.97 21.51
C VAL A 99 10.01 14.20 20.60
N ALA A 100 9.82 15.42 20.09
CA ALA A 100 8.70 15.74 19.20
C ALA A 100 8.72 14.90 17.90
N ILE A 101 9.91 14.69 17.32
CA ILE A 101 10.10 13.82 16.14
C ILE A 101 9.91 12.35 16.53
N GLU A 102 10.43 11.92 17.68
CA GLU A 102 10.28 10.53 18.13
C GLU A 102 8.80 10.14 18.31
N GLU A 103 8.02 10.97 18.99
CA GLU A 103 6.57 10.76 19.11
C GLU A 103 5.85 10.77 17.75
N MET A 104 6.34 11.56 16.78
CA MET A 104 5.81 11.55 15.42
C MET A 104 6.02 10.17 14.77
N THR A 105 7.16 9.51 15.03
CA THR A 105 7.46 8.17 14.52
C THR A 105 6.62 7.07 15.16
N GLU A 106 6.17 7.28 16.40
CA GLU A 106 5.23 6.39 17.08
C GLU A 106 3.82 6.49 16.49
N ARG A 107 3.36 7.72 16.23
CA ARG A 107 2.05 7.99 15.62
C ARG A 107 1.99 7.54 14.16
N VAL A 108 3.08 7.73 13.42
CA VAL A 108 3.21 7.34 12.01
C VAL A 108 4.31 6.28 11.88
N PRO A 109 3.95 4.98 11.98
CA PRO A 109 4.92 3.89 11.84
C PRO A 109 5.36 3.76 10.39
N ASN A 110 6.28 4.62 9.96
CA ASN A 110 6.92 4.63 8.66
C ASN A 110 8.44 4.51 8.84
N LEU A 111 9.06 3.63 8.05
CA LEU A 111 10.47 3.31 8.17
C LEU A 111 11.39 4.45 7.70
N ASP A 112 10.98 5.23 6.70
CA ASP A 112 11.72 6.43 6.24
C ASP A 112 11.69 7.54 7.27
N LEU A 113 10.54 7.71 7.93
CA LEU A 113 10.38 8.70 8.99
C LEU A 113 11.29 8.37 10.19
N ARG A 114 11.45 7.09 10.52
CA ARG A 114 12.41 6.64 11.53
C ARG A 114 13.85 6.94 11.12
N PHE A 115 14.22 6.65 9.88
CA PHE A 115 15.57 6.99 9.38
C PHE A 115 15.84 8.49 9.41
N PHE A 116 14.86 9.29 9.00
CA PHE A 116 14.91 10.74 9.11
C PHE A 116 15.11 11.20 10.56
N ALA A 117 14.32 10.66 11.50
CA ALA A 117 14.42 10.99 12.91
C ALA A 117 15.83 10.72 13.46
N THR A 118 16.35 9.50 13.24
CA THR A 118 17.70 9.13 13.66
C THR A 118 18.76 10.02 13.01
N ALA A 119 18.60 10.35 11.72
CA ALA A 119 19.54 11.20 11.01
C ALA A 119 19.56 12.63 11.56
N VAL A 120 18.40 13.22 11.87
CA VAL A 120 18.31 14.56 12.48
C VAL A 120 18.97 14.58 13.86
N VAL A 121 18.67 13.60 14.71
CA VAL A 121 19.24 13.50 16.07
C VAL A 121 20.76 13.35 16.00
N LEU A 122 21.25 12.45 15.14
CA LEU A 122 22.68 12.22 14.97
C LEU A 122 23.40 13.47 14.43
N GLN A 123 22.83 14.13 13.42
CA GLN A 123 23.46 15.29 12.80
C GLN A 123 23.53 16.49 13.74
N ARG A 124 22.54 16.67 14.62
CA ARG A 124 22.61 17.72 15.67
C ARG A 124 23.73 17.47 16.67
N GLN A 125 24.09 16.22 16.92
CA GLN A 125 25.19 15.86 17.83
C GLN A 125 26.57 16.01 17.17
N THR A 126 26.68 15.67 15.88
CA THR A 126 27.95 15.66 15.14
C THR A 126 28.24 16.95 14.37
N GLY A 127 27.23 17.82 14.17
CA GLY A 127 27.39 19.17 13.63
C GLY A 127 27.55 19.27 12.11
N GLY A 128 27.20 18.24 11.34
CA GLY A 128 27.31 18.26 9.87
C GLY A 128 26.16 18.97 9.15
N ASP A 129 26.20 18.99 7.81
CA ASP A 129 25.16 19.60 6.97
C ASP A 129 23.85 18.77 6.97
N LEU A 130 22.83 19.29 7.65
CA LEU A 130 21.54 18.65 7.74
C LEU A 130 20.74 18.70 6.43
N ALA A 131 20.92 19.76 5.63
CA ALA A 131 20.24 19.90 4.34
C ALA A 131 20.73 18.83 3.36
N GLU A 132 22.04 18.55 3.34
CA GLU A 132 22.61 17.48 2.52
C GLU A 132 22.05 16.10 2.91
N ILE A 133 21.93 15.81 4.21
CA ILE A 133 21.37 14.54 4.71
C ILE A 133 19.89 14.40 4.35
N LEU A 134 19.10 15.47 4.53
CA LEU A 134 17.70 15.53 4.13
C LEU A 134 17.51 15.26 2.63
N ASP A 135 18.34 15.86 1.78
CA ASP A 135 18.33 15.63 0.33
C ASP A 135 18.63 14.16 0.00
N LYS A 136 19.65 13.58 0.62
CA LYS A 136 20.01 12.16 0.41
C LYS A 136 18.86 11.24 0.80
N ILE A 137 18.21 11.48 1.95
CA ILE A 137 17.06 10.68 2.38
C ILE A 137 15.89 10.89 1.40
N GLY A 138 15.57 12.13 1.03
CA GLY A 138 14.52 12.45 0.07
C GLY A 138 14.73 11.75 -1.28
N TYR A 139 15.97 11.77 -1.78
CA TYR A 139 16.37 11.08 -3.00
C TYR A 139 16.19 9.55 -2.89
N ILE A 140 16.71 8.93 -1.82
CA ILE A 140 16.59 7.48 -1.60
C ILE A 140 15.12 7.05 -1.53
N VAL A 141 14.28 7.78 -0.79
CA VAL A 141 12.86 7.45 -0.66
C VAL A 141 12.15 7.60 -2.01
N ARG A 142 12.44 8.67 -2.77
CA ARG A 142 11.88 8.90 -4.10
C ARG A 142 12.29 7.80 -5.10
N GLU A 143 13.56 7.42 -5.13
CA GLU A 143 14.03 6.33 -6.00
C GLU A 143 13.37 5.00 -5.64
N ARG A 144 13.20 4.71 -4.35
CA ARG A 144 12.46 3.51 -3.95
C ARG A 144 11.02 3.54 -4.47
N PHE A 145 10.32 4.67 -4.41
CA PHE A 145 8.98 4.80 -4.99
C PHE A 145 8.96 4.64 -6.51
N LYS A 146 9.96 5.17 -7.23
CA LYS A 146 10.08 4.98 -8.68
C LYS A 146 10.27 3.51 -9.03
N ILE A 147 11.15 2.81 -8.33
CA ILE A 147 11.37 1.36 -8.51
C ILE A 147 10.07 0.60 -8.25
N PHE A 148 9.35 0.88 -7.16
CA PHE A 148 8.05 0.25 -6.92
C PHE A 148 7.02 0.55 -8.02
N GLY A 149 7.01 1.77 -8.56
CA GLY A 149 6.17 2.14 -9.69
C GLY A 149 6.52 1.36 -10.97
N GLN A 150 7.81 1.24 -11.27
CA GLN A 150 8.32 0.44 -12.39
C GLN A 150 7.97 -1.05 -12.24
N ILE A 151 8.15 -1.62 -11.04
CA ILE A 151 7.76 -3.01 -10.74
C ILE A 151 6.25 -3.18 -10.97
N GLN A 152 5.41 -2.27 -10.49
CA GLN A 152 3.96 -2.34 -10.70
C GLN A 152 3.57 -2.24 -12.18
N ALA A 153 4.24 -1.38 -12.94
CA ALA A 153 4.01 -1.24 -14.39
C ALA A 153 4.41 -2.51 -15.14
N LEU A 154 5.64 -3.00 -14.92
CA LEU A 154 6.18 -4.20 -15.58
C LEU A 154 5.39 -5.46 -15.21
N THR A 155 5.03 -5.62 -13.94
CA THR A 155 4.18 -6.74 -13.51
C THR A 155 2.74 -6.61 -14.03
N GLY A 156 2.24 -5.39 -14.22
CA GLY A 156 0.94 -5.12 -14.84
C GLY A 156 0.89 -5.57 -16.29
N GLU A 157 1.91 -5.22 -17.08
CA GLU A 157 2.07 -5.67 -18.47
C GLU A 157 2.16 -7.19 -18.56
N GLY A 158 3.01 -7.82 -17.73
CA GLY A 158 3.12 -9.27 -17.67
C GLY A 158 1.81 -9.97 -17.31
N ARG A 159 1.01 -9.39 -16.39
CA ARG A 159 -0.33 -9.90 -16.04
C ARG A 159 -1.29 -9.82 -17.20
N LEU A 160 -1.34 -8.69 -17.91
CA LEU A 160 -2.23 -8.52 -19.06
C LEU A 160 -1.87 -9.51 -20.18
N SER A 161 -0.60 -9.59 -20.54
CA SER A 161 -0.12 -10.55 -21.54
C SER A 161 -0.40 -12.00 -21.14
N GLY A 162 -0.19 -12.34 -19.86
CA GLY A 162 -0.52 -13.65 -19.31
C GLY A 162 -2.03 -13.97 -19.38
N VAL A 163 -2.90 -13.00 -19.05
CA VAL A 163 -4.35 -13.16 -19.15
C VAL A 163 -4.79 -13.37 -20.61
N VAL A 164 -4.25 -12.59 -21.55
CA VAL A 164 -4.57 -12.74 -22.98
C VAL A 164 -4.15 -14.11 -23.50
N LEU A 165 -2.92 -14.55 -23.19
CA LEU A 165 -2.41 -15.85 -23.61
C LEU A 165 -3.22 -17.01 -23.02
N LEU A 166 -3.64 -16.88 -21.76
CA LEU A 166 -4.47 -17.90 -21.09
C LEU A 166 -5.92 -17.91 -21.58
N ALA A 167 -6.45 -16.77 -22.01
CA ALA A 167 -7.80 -16.65 -22.56
C ALA A 167 -7.90 -17.13 -24.02
N LEU A 168 -6.80 -17.12 -24.78
CA LEU A 168 -6.82 -17.41 -26.20
C LEU A 168 -7.34 -18.83 -26.54
N PRO A 169 -6.87 -19.94 -25.93
CA PRO A 169 -7.40 -21.27 -26.21
C PRO A 169 -8.90 -21.46 -25.92
N PRO A 170 -9.46 -21.04 -24.75
CA PRO A 170 -10.89 -21.15 -24.52
C PRO A 170 -11.71 -20.23 -25.43
N VAL A 171 -11.23 -19.02 -25.76
CA VAL A 171 -11.90 -18.14 -26.73
C VAL A 171 -11.96 -18.80 -28.11
N LEU A 172 -10.84 -19.37 -28.59
CA LEU A 172 -10.82 -20.09 -29.86
C LEU A 172 -11.74 -21.32 -29.84
N ALA A 173 -11.79 -22.07 -28.73
CA ALA A 173 -12.69 -23.21 -28.59
C ALA A 173 -14.17 -22.78 -28.70
N VAL A 174 -14.55 -21.66 -28.08
CA VAL A 174 -15.91 -21.10 -28.19
C VAL A 174 -16.20 -20.63 -29.61
N VAL A 175 -15.27 -19.89 -30.24
CA VAL A 175 -15.42 -19.41 -31.62
C VAL A 175 -15.57 -20.59 -32.60
N MET A 176 -14.74 -21.63 -32.45
CA MET A 176 -14.81 -22.85 -33.26
C MET A 176 -16.11 -23.62 -33.04
N LEU A 177 -16.69 -23.58 -31.85
CA LEU A 177 -17.98 -24.20 -31.57
C LEU A 177 -19.12 -23.52 -32.35
N TYR A 178 -19.06 -22.20 -32.54
CA TYR A 178 -20.02 -21.46 -33.38
C TYR A 178 -19.77 -21.63 -34.88
N LEU A 179 -18.51 -21.56 -35.32
CA LEU A 179 -18.16 -21.63 -36.75
C LEU A 179 -18.21 -23.05 -37.32
N ASN A 180 -17.80 -24.05 -36.53
CA ASN A 180 -17.74 -25.45 -36.98
C ASN A 180 -18.09 -26.42 -35.83
N PRO A 181 -19.37 -26.52 -35.45
CA PRO A 181 -19.81 -27.36 -34.35
C PRO A 181 -19.53 -28.85 -34.56
N LYS A 182 -19.51 -29.34 -35.81
CA LYS A 182 -19.14 -30.73 -36.14
C LYS A 182 -17.71 -31.05 -35.74
N TYR A 183 -16.77 -30.13 -35.97
CA TYR A 183 -15.36 -30.31 -35.61
C TYR A 183 -15.17 -30.32 -34.09
N MET A 184 -15.79 -29.37 -33.37
CA MET A 184 -15.72 -29.31 -31.91
C MET A 184 -16.43 -30.49 -31.23
N MET A 185 -17.53 -30.99 -31.77
CA MET A 185 -18.19 -32.18 -31.21
C MET A 185 -17.31 -33.43 -31.32
N LEU A 186 -16.51 -33.57 -32.38
CA LEU A 186 -15.57 -34.69 -32.52
C LEU A 186 -14.58 -34.74 -31.34
N LEU A 187 -14.12 -33.59 -30.86
CA LEU A 187 -13.22 -33.48 -29.69
C LEU A 187 -13.88 -33.91 -28.38
N VAL A 188 -15.23 -33.86 -28.29
CA VAL A 188 -15.98 -34.20 -27.08
C VAL A 188 -16.54 -35.62 -27.13
N THR A 189 -16.93 -36.12 -28.30
CA THR A 189 -17.59 -37.42 -28.45
C THR A 189 -16.63 -38.58 -28.66
N GLU A 190 -15.49 -38.36 -29.32
CA GLU A 190 -14.49 -39.41 -29.56
C GLU A 190 -13.55 -39.59 -28.36
N PRO A 191 -13.21 -40.83 -27.94
CA PRO A 191 -12.30 -41.09 -26.83
C PRO A 191 -10.91 -40.46 -27.03
N MET A 192 -10.42 -40.45 -28.27
CA MET A 192 -9.14 -39.82 -28.64
C MET A 192 -9.20 -38.29 -28.47
N GLY A 193 -10.34 -37.67 -28.83
CA GLY A 193 -10.57 -36.24 -28.68
C GLY A 193 -10.59 -35.80 -27.21
N GLN A 194 -11.23 -36.59 -26.34
CA GLN A 194 -11.27 -36.33 -24.90
C GLN A 194 -9.88 -36.37 -24.26
N GLN A 195 -9.02 -37.32 -24.68
CA GLN A 195 -7.63 -37.40 -24.21
C GLN A 195 -6.81 -36.17 -24.64
N MET A 196 -6.96 -35.72 -25.89
CA MET A 196 -6.30 -34.51 -26.38
C MET A 196 -6.77 -33.25 -25.64
N LEU A 197 -8.07 -33.14 -25.38
CA LEU A 197 -8.65 -32.02 -24.63
C LEU A 197 -8.19 -32.02 -23.17
N ALA A 198 -8.13 -33.18 -22.52
CA ALA A 198 -7.56 -33.32 -21.18
C ALA A 198 -6.07 -32.89 -21.16
N GLY A 199 -5.28 -33.34 -22.13
CA GLY A 199 -3.88 -32.93 -22.29
C GLY A 199 -3.72 -31.43 -22.49
N ALA A 200 -4.58 -30.81 -23.31
CA ALA A 200 -4.59 -29.37 -23.54
C ALA A 200 -4.91 -28.59 -22.25
N ILE A 201 -5.91 -29.03 -21.47
CA ILE A 201 -6.25 -28.40 -20.18
C ILE A 201 -5.08 -28.51 -19.20
N VAL A 202 -4.45 -29.68 -19.08
CA VAL A 202 -3.29 -29.87 -18.19
C VAL A 202 -2.14 -28.95 -18.59
N MET A 203 -1.79 -28.91 -19.87
CA MET A 203 -0.77 -27.99 -20.41
C MET A 203 -1.12 -26.53 -20.14
N GLN A 204 -2.39 -26.14 -20.30
CA GLN A 204 -2.87 -24.79 -20.02
C GLN A 204 -2.71 -24.41 -18.55
N VAL A 205 -3.06 -25.32 -17.63
CA VAL A 205 -2.90 -25.11 -16.18
C VAL A 205 -1.43 -24.99 -15.80
N VAL A 206 -0.57 -25.85 -16.36
CA VAL A 206 0.89 -25.78 -16.14
C VAL A 206 1.44 -24.44 -16.64
N GLY A 207 1.06 -24.01 -17.84
CA GLY A 207 1.42 -22.71 -18.38
C GLY A 207 0.98 -21.55 -17.48
N ALA A 208 -0.26 -21.59 -16.97
CA ALA A 208 -0.78 -20.60 -16.04
C ALA A 208 0.03 -20.51 -14.74
N LEU A 209 0.44 -21.66 -14.19
CA LEU A 209 1.25 -21.71 -12.97
C LEU A 209 2.65 -21.14 -13.19
N VAL A 210 3.29 -21.46 -14.33
CA VAL A 210 4.61 -20.91 -14.69
C VAL A 210 4.53 -19.40 -14.87
N ILE A 211 3.55 -18.90 -15.61
CA ILE A 211 3.30 -17.46 -15.80
C ILE A 211 3.09 -16.78 -14.45
N ARG A 212 2.26 -17.35 -13.57
CA ARG A 212 2.03 -16.81 -12.22
C ARG A 212 3.30 -16.75 -11.39
N LYS A 213 4.21 -17.72 -11.51
CA LYS A 213 5.49 -17.75 -10.80
C LYS A 213 6.45 -16.68 -11.31
N ILE A 214 6.50 -16.44 -12.61
CA ILE A 214 7.36 -15.41 -13.24
C ILE A 214 6.88 -14.00 -12.85
N ILE A 215 5.57 -13.77 -12.87
CA ILE A 215 4.96 -12.46 -12.59
C ILE A 215 5.03 -12.07 -11.11
N ASN A 216 5.10 -13.06 -10.21
CA ASN A 216 5.15 -12.79 -8.77
C ASN A 216 6.57 -12.39 -8.35
N ILE A 217 6.95 -11.16 -8.67
CA ILE A 217 8.18 -10.55 -8.18
C ILE A 217 7.98 -10.29 -6.68
N LYS A 218 8.66 -11.07 -5.83
CA LYS A 218 8.80 -10.76 -4.41
C LYS A 218 9.65 -9.49 -4.29
N VAL A 219 9.05 -8.46 -3.71
CA VAL A 219 9.72 -7.22 -3.28
C VAL A 219 10.00 -7.29 -1.79
#